data_AF-A0A0E4BMR5-F1
#
_entry.id   AF-A0A0E4BMR5-F1
#
_cell.length_a   1.000
_cell.length_b   1.000
_cell.length_c   1.000
_cell.angle_alpha   90.00
_cell.angle_beta   90.00
_cell.angle_gamma   90.00
#
_symmetry.space_group_name_H-M   'P 1'
#
loop_
_entity.id
_entity.type
_entity.pdbx_description
1 polymer ?
#
loop_
_entity_poly.entity_id
_entity_poly.type
_entity_poly.pdbx_seq_one_letter_code
_entity_poly.pdbx_strand_id
1 'polypeptide(L)' 'MIVSDHGTEFTCNAMLAWSKDTVIDWHFIAPGKPMQNGFIERFI' A
#
# COMPACT_ATOMS: atom_id res chain seq x y z
N MET A 1 5.31 -5.77 -7.25
CA MET A 1 5.22 -4.42 -6.66
C MET A 1 3.77 -4.16 -6.29
N ILE A 2 3.47 -4.02 -5.00
CA ILE A 2 2.16 -3.63 -4.48
C ILE A 2 2.20 -2.13 -4.20
N VAL A 3 1.11 -1.41 -4.49
CA VAL A 3 0.98 0.02 -4.18
C VAL A 3 -0.23 0.20 -3.26
N SER A 4 -0.04 0.90 -2.14
CA SER A 4 -1.10 1.16 -1.15
C SER A 4 -1.13 2.62 -0.72
N ASP A 5 -2.25 3.05 -0.17
CA ASP A 5 -2.32 4.30 0.58
C ASP A 5 -1.71 4.15 1.98
N HIS A 6 -1.65 5.26 2.71
CA HIS A 6 -1.17 5.31 4.09
C HIS A 6 -2.23 4.92 5.13
N GLY A 7 -3.20 4.07 4.76
CA GLY A 7 -4.17 3.53 5.70
C GLY A 7 -3.49 2.79 6.86
N THR A 8 -4.06 2.90 8.06
CA THR A 8 -3.49 2.29 9.28
C THR A 8 -3.37 0.78 9.22
N GLU A 9 -4.23 0.15 8.42
CA GLU A 9 -4.26 -1.26 8.06
C GLU A 9 -2.97 -1.68 7.33
N PHE A 10 -2.45 -0.76 6.51
CA PHE A 10 -1.26 -0.93 5.67
C PHE A 10 0.02 -0.42 6.33
N THR A 11 -0.05 0.32 7.44
CA THR A 11 1.14 0.76 8.18
C THR A 11 1.46 -0.11 9.40
N CYS A 12 0.76 -1.24 9.59
CA CYS A 12 0.97 -2.10 10.76
C CYS A 12 2.23 -2.98 10.64
N ASN A 13 2.84 -3.31 11.79
CA ASN A 13 4.06 -4.13 11.85
C ASN A 13 3.88 -5.53 11.24
N ALA A 14 2.68 -6.10 11.34
CA ALA A 14 2.39 -7.42 10.77
C ALA A 14 2.52 -7.41 9.24
N MET A 15 2.02 -6.36 8.58
CA MET A 15 2.09 -6.25 7.12
C MET A 15 3.52 -5.94 6.65
N LEU A 16 4.28 -5.15 7.42
CA LEU A 16 5.70 -4.90 7.15
C LEU A 16 6.57 -6.16 7.31
N ALA A 17 6.27 -7.01 8.30
CA ALA A 17 6.94 -8.30 8.46
C ALA A 17 6.61 -9.23 7.29
N TRP A 18 5.33 -9.31 6.94
CA TRP A 18 4.87 -10.14 5.82
C TRP A 18 5.48 -9.72 4.47
N SER A 19 5.57 -8.42 4.16
CA SER A 19 6.17 -7.97 2.89
C SER A 19 7.65 -8.31 2.79
N LYS A 20 8.38 -8.25 3.92
CA LYS A 20 9.79 -8.66 4.01
C LYS A 20 9.96 -10.17 3.82
N ASP A 21 9.16 -10.97 4.52
CA ASP A 21 9.24 -12.44 4.47
C ASP A 21 8.87 -12.98 3.09
N THR A 22 7.92 -12.34 2.41
CA THR A 22 7.48 -12.71 1.06
C THR A 22 8.33 -12.10 -0.05
N VAL A 23 9.31 -11.24 0.29
CA VAL A 23 10.18 -10.53 -0.66
C VAL A 23 9.35 -9.76 -1.70
N ILE A 24 8.21 -9.20 -1.26
CA ILE A 24 7.34 -8.39 -2.11
C ILE A 24 7.75 -6.92 -1.98
N ASP A 25 8.10 -6.34 -3.13
CA ASP A 25 8.29 -4.91 -3.25
C ASP A 25 6.97 -4.16 -2.99
N TRP A 26 6.93 -3.33 -1.95
CA TRP A 26 5.74 -2.63 -1.49
C TRP A 26 6.00 -1.14 -1.36
N HIS A 27 5.17 -0.34 -2.04
CA HIS A 27 5.30 1.10 -2.12
C HIS A 27 4.03 1.81 -1.65
N PHE A 28 4.21 2.95 -1.00
CA PHE A 28 3.12 3.85 -0.65
C PHE A 28 2.97 4.94 -1.71
N ILE A 29 1.73 5.35 -1.98
CA ILE A 29 1.47 6.57 -2.75
C ILE A 29 1.99 7.79 -2.00
N ALA A 30 2.24 8.88 -2.72
CA ALA A 30 2.58 10.14 -2.09
C ALA A 30 1.39 10.66 -1.25
N PRO A 31 1.64 11.19 -0.04
CA PRO A 31 0.59 11.81 0.76
C PRO A 31 -0.18 12.88 -0.02
N GLY A 32 -1.52 12.83 0.04
CA GLY A 32 -2.38 13.77 -0.67
C GLY A 32 -2.44 13.56 -2.20
N LYS A 33 -1.98 12.42 -2.72
CA LYS A 33 -2.09 12.04 -4.14
C LYS A 33 -2.97 10.80 -4.35
N PRO A 34 -4.28 10.84 -4.03
CA PRO A 34 -5.18 9.69 -4.15
C PRO A 34 -5.24 9.11 -5.57
N MET A 35 -5.06 9.96 -6.59
CA MET A 35 -5.04 9.54 -7.99
C MET A 35 -3.96 8.49 -8.33
N GLN A 36 -2.92 8.34 -7.50
CA GLN A 36 -1.92 7.28 -7.67
C GLN A 36 -2.48 5.88 -7.32
N ASN A 37 -3.58 5.81 -6.56
CA ASN A 37 -4.35 4.60 -6.27
C ASN A 37 -5.69 4.55 -7.03
N GLY A 38 -5.97 5.51 -7.93
CA GLY A 38 -7.29 5.68 -8.56
C GLY A 38 -7.77 4.48 -9.39
N PHE A 39 -6.86 3.59 -9.82
CA PHE A 39 -7.20 2.37 -10.54
C PHE A 39 -7.91 1.32 -9.67
N ILE A 40 -7.61 1.26 -8.37
CA ILE A 40 -8.31 0.35 -7.44
C ILE A 40 -9.53 1.04 -6.82
N GLU A 41 -9.46 2.36 -6.59
CA GLU A 41 -10.59 3.13 -6.05
C GLU A 41 -11.83 3.11 -6.94
N ARG A 42 -11.69 2.90 -8.26
CA ARG A 42 -12.83 2.75 -9.18
C ARG A 42 -13.65 1.47 -8.95
N PHE A 43 -13.13 0.51 -8.20
CA PHE A 43 -13.77 -0.77 -7.93
C PHE A 43 -14.42 -0.84 -6.54
N ILE A 44 -14.40 0.28 -5.79
CA ILE A 44 -15.08 0.47 -4.51
C ILE A 44 -16.48 1.04 -4.74
#